data_AF-A0A936MEX0-F1
#
_entry.id   AF-A0A936MEX0-F1
#
_cell.length_a   1.000
_cell.length_b   1.000
_cell.length_c   1.000
_cell.angle_alpha   90.00
_cell.angle_beta   90.00
_cell.angle_gamma   90.00
#
_symmetry.space_group_name_H-M   'P 1'
#
loop_
_entity.id
_entity.type
_entity.pdbx_description
1 polymer ?
#
loop_
_entity_poly.entity_id
_entity_poly.type
_entity_poly.pdbx_seq_one_letter_code
_entity_poly.pdbx_strand_id
1 'polypeptide(L)'
;MTANFPIISHETWLEKVKTELKSREMQDLIFKIDEDINISPIYFENKFEVFFPAIKDWHIGDIFSQKNYSNAKDLNEVILKALNFGADTIIVENMNFSDQDIITKEVDLGIMDFWKATDEGFQKLNTNACINYKRIPLNLSKPIVSELVTGLNLFTQNLADPQNSIFVIEPSDDFFLNIASIQSLQILVKNLSKSTFNNLDYQYLALLSHHGHQSPIEKAVIQSTLKALSCAISGIDSIAIRPYSDSESSRRITRNIQHILKMETKINKSLHPLENNYLLKNMVQSICQKVWSEL
;
A
#
# COMPACT_ATOMS: atom_id res chain seq x y z
N MET A 1 8.68 -36.26 -13.55
CA MET A 1 8.54 -37.30 -12.52
C MET A 1 7.82 -36.69 -11.32
N THR A 2 6.49 -36.62 -11.34
CA THR A 2 5.68 -36.50 -10.12
C THR A 2 5.24 -37.92 -9.78
N ALA A 3 5.93 -38.53 -8.82
CA ALA A 3 5.90 -39.96 -8.56
C ALA A 3 4.69 -40.38 -7.70
N ASN A 4 3.98 -41.43 -8.15
CA ASN A 4 3.33 -42.53 -7.41
C ASN A 4 2.43 -42.32 -6.17
N PHE A 5 2.02 -41.10 -5.80
CA PHE A 5 1.03 -40.92 -4.73
C PHE A 5 -0.38 -40.73 -5.29
N PRO A 6 -1.41 -41.34 -4.65
CA PRO A 6 -2.80 -41.12 -5.04
C PRO A 6 -3.18 -39.65 -4.80
N ILE A 7 -3.96 -39.09 -5.71
CA ILE A 7 -4.51 -37.73 -5.55
C ILE A 7 -5.43 -37.74 -4.32
N ILE A 8 -5.07 -36.97 -3.30
CA ILE A 8 -5.84 -36.86 -2.06
C ILE A 8 -7.01 -35.89 -2.32
N SER A 9 -8.24 -36.35 -2.10
CA SER A 9 -9.43 -35.51 -2.28
C SER A 9 -9.59 -34.46 -1.17
N HIS A 10 -10.35 -33.40 -1.46
CA HIS A 10 -10.72 -32.38 -0.48
C HIS A 10 -11.36 -32.98 0.78
N GLU A 11 -12.28 -33.94 0.60
CA GLU A 11 -12.94 -34.65 1.69
C GLU A 11 -11.94 -35.42 2.56
N THR A 12 -10.94 -36.04 1.95
CA THR A 12 -9.90 -36.79 2.67
C THR A 12 -9.06 -35.86 3.57
N TRP A 13 -8.75 -34.65 3.09
CA TRP A 13 -8.07 -33.64 3.90
C TRP A 13 -8.94 -33.13 5.05
N LEU A 14 -10.23 -32.90 4.80
CA LEU A 14 -11.16 -32.47 5.86
C LEU A 14 -11.33 -33.54 6.94
N GLU A 15 -11.45 -34.81 6.57
CA GLU A 15 -11.54 -35.92 7.52
C GLU A 15 -10.28 -36.07 8.36
N LYS A 16 -9.10 -35.89 7.74
CA LYS A 16 -7.83 -35.86 8.48
C LYS A 16 -7.79 -34.71 9.48
N VAL A 17 -8.21 -33.52 9.08
CA VAL A 17 -8.27 -32.34 9.97
C VAL A 17 -9.21 -32.59 11.13
N LYS A 18 -10.43 -33.11 10.89
CA LYS A 18 -11.37 -33.50 11.96
C LYS A 18 -10.73 -34.48 12.94
N THR A 19 -10.01 -35.47 12.41
CA THR A 19 -9.30 -36.47 13.22
C THR A 19 -8.22 -35.81 14.09
N GLU A 20 -7.44 -34.87 13.54
CA GLU A 20 -6.38 -34.16 14.27
C GLU A 20 -6.91 -33.16 15.30
N LEU A 21 -8.07 -32.55 15.05
CA LEU A 21 -8.69 -31.57 15.94
C LEU A 21 -9.31 -32.18 17.20
N LYS A 22 -9.47 -33.50 17.25
CA LYS A 22 -9.99 -34.29 18.38
C LYS A 22 -11.37 -33.80 18.86
N SER A 23 -11.39 -32.82 19.75
CA SER A 23 -12.59 -32.28 20.42
C SER A 23 -12.92 -30.84 20.03
N ARG A 24 -12.17 -30.23 19.11
CA ARG A 24 -12.48 -28.89 18.56
C ARG A 24 -13.15 -29.02 17.22
N GLU A 25 -14.09 -28.12 16.95
CA GLU A 25 -14.73 -28.02 15.65
C GLU A 25 -13.88 -27.16 14.71
N MET A 26 -13.98 -27.43 13.41
CA MET A 26 -13.30 -26.61 12.38
C MET A 26 -13.73 -25.13 12.45
N GLN A 27 -14.96 -24.89 12.90
CA GLN A 27 -15.54 -23.56 13.08
C GLN A 27 -14.80 -22.75 14.17
N ASP A 28 -14.22 -23.42 15.16
CA ASP A 28 -13.46 -22.80 16.25
C ASP A 28 -12.12 -22.22 15.78
N LEU A 29 -11.69 -22.58 14.57
CA LEU A 29 -10.42 -22.15 13.97
C LEU A 29 -10.61 -21.03 12.95
N ILE A 30 -11.84 -20.59 12.73
CA ILE A 30 -12.11 -19.45 11.85
C ILE A 30 -11.48 -18.21 12.48
N PHE A 31 -10.50 -17.64 11.78
CA PHE A 31 -9.81 -16.45 12.23
C PHE A 31 -10.57 -15.21 11.76
N LYS A 32 -11.04 -14.40 12.71
CA LYS A 32 -11.68 -13.12 12.41
C LYS A 32 -10.61 -12.05 12.28
N ILE A 33 -10.29 -11.67 11.04
CA ILE A 33 -9.30 -10.62 10.74
C ILE A 33 -9.91 -9.23 10.92
N ASP A 34 -11.16 -9.08 10.50
CA ASP A 34 -11.89 -7.83 10.48
C ASP A 34 -13.35 -8.12 10.89
N GLU A 35 -14.12 -7.11 11.28
CA GLU A 35 -15.54 -7.27 11.58
C GLU A 35 -16.29 -8.00 10.47
N ASP A 36 -15.86 -7.76 9.23
CA ASP A 36 -16.45 -8.30 8.01
C ASP A 36 -15.65 -9.43 7.37
N ILE A 37 -14.46 -9.79 7.86
CA ILE A 37 -13.60 -10.79 7.19
C ILE A 37 -13.27 -11.93 8.12
N ASN A 38 -13.82 -13.09 7.77
CA ASN A 38 -13.49 -14.37 8.36
C ASN A 38 -12.56 -15.15 7.43
N ILE A 39 -11.55 -15.78 8.01
CA ILE A 39 -10.61 -16.65 7.32
C ILE A 39 -10.78 -18.08 7.81
N SER A 40 -11.03 -18.99 6.87
CA SER A 40 -10.92 -20.42 7.14
C SER A 40 -9.45 -20.82 7.30
N PRO A 41 -9.11 -21.76 8.18
CA PRO A 41 -7.72 -22.16 8.40
C PRO A 41 -7.10 -22.92 7.21
N ILE A 42 -7.94 -23.40 6.27
CA ILE A 42 -7.51 -24.17 5.10
C ILE A 42 -8.31 -23.69 3.89
N TYR A 43 -7.61 -23.54 2.75
CA TYR A 43 -8.20 -23.22 1.46
C TYR A 43 -7.80 -24.24 0.41
N PHE A 44 -8.71 -24.48 -0.52
CA PHE A 44 -8.52 -25.37 -1.65
C PHE A 44 -8.72 -24.58 -2.95
N GLU A 45 -8.51 -25.24 -4.08
CA GLU A 45 -8.73 -24.64 -5.39
C GLU A 45 -10.13 -24.03 -5.49
N ASN A 46 -10.16 -22.76 -5.91
CA ASN A 46 -11.39 -21.98 -6.01
C ASN A 46 -12.10 -22.30 -7.32
N LYS A 47 -13.44 -22.28 -7.30
CA LYS A 47 -14.28 -22.39 -8.50
C LYS A 47 -14.47 -21.07 -9.24
N PHE A 48 -13.81 -20.01 -8.77
CA PHE A 48 -13.86 -18.67 -9.34
C PHE A 48 -12.43 -18.15 -9.52
N GLU A 49 -12.26 -17.26 -10.48
CA GLU A 49 -11.00 -16.58 -10.73
C GLU A 49 -11.05 -15.15 -10.22
N VAL A 50 -9.94 -14.72 -9.62
CA VAL A 50 -9.68 -13.32 -9.28
C VAL A 50 -8.44 -12.92 -10.07
N PHE A 51 -8.58 -11.93 -10.94
CA PHE A 51 -7.44 -11.36 -11.65
C PHE A 51 -6.74 -10.36 -10.75
N PHE A 52 -5.57 -10.73 -10.25
CA PHE A 52 -4.74 -9.82 -9.47
C PHE A 52 -4.03 -8.85 -10.42
N PRO A 53 -4.16 -7.52 -10.22
CA PRO A 53 -3.20 -6.55 -10.70
C PRO A 53 -1.75 -7.06 -10.59
N ALA A 54 -0.99 -6.89 -11.68
CA ALA A 54 0.42 -7.27 -11.70
C ALA A 54 1.21 -6.43 -10.69
N ILE A 55 2.25 -7.02 -10.09
CA ILE A 55 3.18 -6.25 -9.28
C ILE A 55 3.85 -5.19 -10.15
N LYS A 56 3.75 -3.94 -9.70
CA LYS A 56 4.42 -2.79 -10.31
C LYS A 56 5.79 -2.61 -9.68
N ASP A 57 6.69 -2.02 -10.45
CA ASP A 57 7.92 -1.51 -9.87
C ASP A 57 7.60 -0.22 -9.12
N TRP A 58 7.49 -0.30 -7.80
CA TRP A 58 7.09 0.86 -6.99
C TRP A 58 8.22 1.88 -6.88
N HIS A 59 7.83 3.13 -6.65
CA HIS A 59 8.73 4.23 -6.34
C HIS A 59 9.10 4.24 -4.85
N ILE A 60 10.40 4.34 -4.58
CA ILE A 60 11.03 4.50 -3.27
C ILE A 60 10.88 5.94 -2.79
N GLY A 61 9.90 6.13 -1.91
CA GLY A 61 9.54 7.43 -1.35
C GLY A 61 10.27 7.77 -0.05
N ASP A 62 10.76 9.01 0.03
CA ASP A 62 11.19 9.66 1.26
C ASP A 62 10.23 10.80 1.62
N ILE A 63 9.92 10.93 2.91
CA ILE A 63 9.02 11.97 3.42
C ILE A 63 9.71 12.92 4.40
N PHE A 64 9.41 14.21 4.24
CA PHE A 64 9.96 15.32 5.00
C PHE A 64 8.84 16.21 5.51
N SER A 65 9.07 16.84 6.66
CA SER A 65 8.24 17.96 7.14
C SER A 65 9.12 19.18 7.22
N GLN A 66 8.79 20.27 6.52
CA GLN A 66 9.60 21.48 6.54
C GLN A 66 9.78 22.04 7.97
N LYS A 67 8.79 21.84 8.84
CA LYS A 67 8.82 22.26 10.25
C LYS A 67 9.97 21.64 11.07
N ASN A 68 10.53 20.52 10.60
CA ASN A 68 11.62 19.83 11.30
C ASN A 68 13.01 20.38 10.93
N TYR A 69 13.08 21.39 10.07
CA TYR A 69 14.31 22.00 9.59
C TYR A 69 14.37 23.48 9.96
N SER A 70 15.57 23.99 10.24
CA SER A 70 15.74 25.38 10.65
C SER A 70 15.42 26.36 9.52
N ASN A 71 15.67 25.97 8.27
CA ASN A 71 15.35 26.77 7.09
C ASN A 71 15.16 25.89 5.83
N ALA A 72 14.69 26.51 4.75
CA ALA A 72 14.43 25.85 3.47
C ALA A 72 15.67 25.25 2.78
N LYS A 73 16.84 25.86 2.99
CA LYS A 73 18.11 25.39 2.43
C LYS A 73 18.57 24.09 3.11
N ASP A 74 18.45 24.00 4.43
CA ASP A 74 18.79 22.79 5.17
C ASP A 74 17.93 21.60 4.71
N LEU A 75 16.64 21.85 4.45
CA LEU A 75 15.75 20.84 3.89
C LEU A 75 16.18 20.44 2.47
N ASN A 76 16.50 21.39 1.60
CA ASN A 76 16.99 21.11 0.24
C ASN A 76 18.26 20.23 0.28
N GLU A 77 19.23 20.53 1.14
CA GLU A 77 20.45 19.73 1.27
C GLU A 77 20.16 18.28 1.65
N VAL A 78 19.18 18.04 2.52
CA VAL A 78 18.78 16.67 2.90
C VAL A 78 17.98 15.97 1.80
N ILE A 79 17.15 16.70 1.05
CA ILE A 79 16.45 16.17 -0.14
C ILE A 79 17.46 15.73 -1.19
N LEU A 80 18.44 16.58 -1.53
CA LEU A 80 19.49 16.24 -2.51
C LEU A 80 20.29 15.01 -2.08
N LYS A 81 20.57 14.85 -0.77
CA LYS A 81 21.17 13.61 -0.25
C LYS A 81 20.25 12.41 -0.47
N ALA A 82 18.96 12.52 -0.17
CA ALA A 82 18.00 11.43 -0.37
C ALA A 82 17.95 10.96 -1.82
N LEU A 83 17.92 11.90 -2.77
CA LEU A 83 17.95 11.62 -4.21
C LEU A 83 19.25 10.91 -4.62
N ASN A 84 20.42 11.40 -4.15
CA ASN A 84 21.71 10.74 -4.39
C ASN A 84 21.80 9.32 -3.81
N PHE A 85 21.00 9.02 -2.77
CA PHE A 85 20.89 7.69 -2.18
C PHE A 85 19.71 6.88 -2.75
N GLY A 86 19.18 7.28 -3.91
CA GLY A 86 18.24 6.49 -4.70
C GLY A 86 16.78 6.58 -4.26
N ALA A 87 16.37 7.67 -3.59
CA ALA A 87 14.95 8.03 -3.55
C ALA A 87 14.52 8.57 -4.93
N ASP A 88 13.36 8.13 -5.42
CA ASP A 88 12.76 8.59 -6.68
C ASP A 88 11.44 9.35 -6.46
N THR A 89 10.85 9.21 -5.28
CA THR A 89 9.71 10.01 -4.81
C THR A 89 10.10 10.84 -3.58
N ILE A 90 9.81 12.14 -3.60
CA ILE A 90 9.99 13.04 -2.46
C ILE A 90 8.64 13.60 -2.07
N ILE A 91 8.28 13.47 -0.79
CA ILE A 91 7.06 14.05 -0.23
C ILE A 91 7.45 15.07 0.81
N VAL A 92 7.02 16.33 0.64
CA VAL A 92 7.24 17.40 1.61
C VAL A 92 5.92 17.88 2.19
N GLU A 93 5.80 17.71 3.50
CA GLU A 93 4.69 18.21 4.32
C GLU A 93 5.02 19.59 4.89
N ASN A 94 3.97 20.37 5.16
CA ASN A 94 4.08 21.71 5.72
C ASN A 94 4.98 22.65 4.89
N MET A 95 5.07 22.43 3.57
CA MET A 95 5.90 23.23 2.69
C MET A 95 5.30 24.64 2.51
N ASN A 96 6.08 25.67 2.83
CA ASN A 96 5.73 27.04 2.54
C ASN A 96 5.92 27.34 1.05
N PHE A 97 4.95 28.03 0.44
CA PHE A 97 5.00 28.40 -0.97
C PHE A 97 6.18 29.33 -1.28
N SER A 98 6.54 30.25 -0.39
CA SER A 98 7.67 31.17 -0.60
C SER A 98 9.02 30.47 -0.70
N ASP A 99 9.12 29.26 -0.14
CA ASP A 99 10.36 28.51 -0.03
C ASP A 99 10.49 27.45 -1.13
N GLN A 100 9.48 27.30 -2.00
CA GLN A 100 9.43 26.23 -3.01
C GLN A 100 10.66 26.24 -3.93
N ASP A 101 11.07 27.40 -4.44
CA ASP A 101 12.23 27.54 -5.32
C ASP A 101 13.54 27.18 -4.61
N ILE A 102 13.63 27.45 -3.30
CA ILE A 102 14.79 27.10 -2.48
C ILE A 102 14.82 25.59 -2.23
N ILE A 103 13.67 25.01 -1.88
CA ILE A 103 13.56 23.58 -1.54
C ILE A 103 13.77 22.69 -2.78
N THR A 104 13.32 23.14 -3.95
CA THR A 104 13.42 22.40 -5.22
C THR A 104 14.67 22.74 -6.03
N LYS A 105 15.54 23.62 -5.51
CA LYS A 105 16.79 23.98 -6.18
C LYS A 105 17.62 22.73 -6.47
N GLU A 106 18.11 22.61 -7.72
CA GLU A 106 18.93 21.48 -8.21
C GLU A 106 18.20 20.12 -8.21
N VAL A 107 16.88 20.11 -8.02
CA VAL A 107 16.04 18.92 -8.18
C VAL A 107 15.47 18.89 -9.60
N ASP A 108 15.69 17.80 -10.33
CA ASP A 108 15.09 17.61 -11.66
C ASP A 108 13.64 17.13 -11.54
N LEU A 109 12.73 18.10 -11.49
CA LEU A 109 11.28 17.88 -11.43
C LEU A 109 10.69 17.26 -12.72
N GLY A 110 11.48 17.08 -13.78
CA GLY A 110 11.04 16.42 -15.01
C GLY A 110 11.14 14.89 -14.95
N ILE A 111 11.97 14.36 -14.04
CA ILE A 111 12.27 12.92 -13.95
C ILE A 111 11.71 12.31 -12.66
N MET A 112 11.69 13.06 -11.56
CA MET A 112 11.35 12.52 -10.25
C MET A 112 9.93 12.90 -9.81
N ASP A 113 9.35 12.09 -8.92
CA ASP A 113 8.02 12.32 -8.35
C ASP A 113 8.10 13.20 -7.09
N PHE A 114 8.05 14.53 -7.29
CA PHE A 114 8.09 15.49 -6.18
C PHE A 114 6.69 15.95 -5.79
N TRP A 115 6.30 15.67 -4.55
CA TRP A 115 4.99 15.95 -4.02
C TRP A 115 5.04 16.92 -2.85
N LYS A 116 4.25 17.99 -2.95
CA LYS A 116 3.91 18.83 -1.81
C LYS A 116 2.58 18.36 -1.23
N ALA A 117 2.60 17.93 0.03
CA ALA A 117 1.39 17.59 0.77
C ALA A 117 0.71 18.86 1.31
N THR A 118 -0.60 18.94 1.12
CA THR A 118 -1.46 20.06 1.52
C THR A 118 -2.67 19.53 2.30
N ASP A 119 -3.42 20.41 2.95
CA ASP A 119 -4.62 20.02 3.69
C ASP A 119 -5.71 19.42 2.77
N GLU A 120 -5.77 19.87 1.51
CA GLU A 120 -6.76 19.41 0.54
C GLU A 120 -6.32 18.18 -0.28
N GLY A 121 -5.04 17.81 -0.23
CA GLY A 121 -4.49 16.82 -1.15
C GLY A 121 -2.99 16.92 -1.37
N PHE A 122 -2.56 16.57 -2.57
CA PHE A 122 -1.18 16.58 -2.99
C PHE A 122 -1.00 17.42 -4.26
N GLN A 123 0.14 18.09 -4.33
CA GLN A 123 0.57 18.89 -5.47
C GLN A 123 1.82 18.26 -6.06
N LYS A 124 1.70 17.66 -7.25
CA LYS A 124 2.86 17.15 -7.99
C LYS A 124 3.55 18.30 -8.68
N LEU A 125 4.78 18.58 -8.29
CA LEU A 125 5.60 19.63 -8.88
C LEU A 125 6.33 19.09 -10.10
N ASN A 126 6.06 19.67 -11.27
CA ASN A 126 6.78 19.42 -12.52
C ASN A 126 7.54 20.69 -12.93
N THR A 127 8.48 20.58 -13.88
CA THR A 127 9.34 21.69 -14.33
C THR A 127 8.57 22.98 -14.65
N ASN A 128 7.37 22.87 -15.24
CA ASN A 128 6.60 24.02 -15.70
C ASN A 128 5.14 24.04 -15.19
N ALA A 129 4.74 23.08 -14.36
CA ALA A 129 3.34 22.93 -13.96
C ALA A 129 3.22 22.29 -12.59
N CYS A 130 2.08 22.53 -11.95
CA CYS A 130 1.68 21.84 -10.73
C CYS A 130 0.37 21.10 -11.01
N ILE A 131 0.34 19.80 -10.73
CA ILE A 131 -0.85 18.97 -10.90
C ILE A 131 -1.41 18.66 -9.52
N ASN A 132 -2.68 19.02 -9.29
CA ASN A 132 -3.36 18.77 -8.03
C ASN A 132 -3.99 17.37 -8.03
N TYR A 133 -3.90 16.68 -6.90
CA TYR A 133 -4.53 15.40 -6.62
C TYR A 133 -5.30 15.51 -5.30
N LYS A 134 -6.59 15.19 -5.29
CA LYS A 134 -7.36 15.10 -4.06
C LYS A 134 -6.98 13.85 -3.28
N ARG A 135 -6.77 14.02 -1.98
CA ARG A 135 -6.41 12.93 -1.08
C ARG A 135 -7.63 12.08 -0.74
N ILE A 136 -7.50 10.77 -0.90
CA ILE A 136 -8.44 9.77 -0.40
C ILE A 136 -7.72 8.98 0.69
N PRO A 137 -7.95 9.29 1.98
CA PRO A 137 -7.30 8.58 3.07
C PRO A 137 -7.92 7.20 3.27
N LEU A 138 -7.09 6.19 3.47
CA LEU A 138 -7.52 4.83 3.80
C LEU A 138 -6.64 4.29 4.93
N ASN A 139 -7.22 3.95 6.08
CA ASN A 139 -6.52 3.27 7.17
C ASN A 139 -6.97 1.82 7.28
N LEU A 140 -6.10 0.89 6.89
CA LEU A 140 -6.41 -0.55 6.84
C LEU A 140 -6.49 -1.22 8.22
N SER A 141 -6.24 -0.47 9.31
CA SER A 141 -6.44 -0.94 10.69
C SER A 141 -7.86 -0.70 11.19
N LYS A 142 -8.67 0.07 10.45
CA LYS A 142 -10.10 0.26 10.69
C LYS A 142 -10.93 -0.79 9.95
N PRO A 143 -12.23 -0.94 10.28
CA PRO A 143 -13.14 -1.83 9.55
C PRO A 143 -13.05 -1.64 8.04
N ILE A 144 -12.52 -2.65 7.36
CA ILE A 144 -12.02 -2.48 5.99
C ILE A 144 -13.11 -2.18 4.97
N VAL A 145 -14.27 -2.82 5.09
CA VAL A 145 -15.39 -2.61 4.17
C VAL A 145 -15.84 -1.16 4.24
N SER A 146 -16.11 -0.66 5.45
CA SER A 146 -16.50 0.73 5.68
C SER A 146 -15.45 1.74 5.20
N GLU A 147 -14.17 1.48 5.44
CA GLU A 147 -13.09 2.36 5.01
C GLU A 147 -12.98 2.42 3.47
N LEU A 148 -13.08 1.27 2.78
CA LEU A 148 -13.06 1.20 1.33
C LEU A 148 -14.31 1.85 0.70
N VAL A 149 -15.51 1.61 1.23
CA VAL A 149 -16.75 2.26 0.76
C VAL A 149 -16.62 3.79 0.88
N THR A 150 -16.14 4.29 2.02
CA THR A 150 -15.94 5.72 2.23
C THR A 150 -14.96 6.30 1.22
N GLY A 151 -13.81 5.65 1.01
CA GLY A 151 -12.80 6.11 0.04
C GLY A 151 -13.28 6.06 -1.41
N LEU A 152 -14.04 5.03 -1.79
CA LEU A 152 -14.58 4.86 -3.15
C LEU A 152 -15.74 5.83 -3.44
N ASN A 153 -16.52 6.22 -2.42
CA ASN A 153 -17.50 7.29 -2.54
C ASN A 153 -16.81 8.65 -2.81
N LEU A 154 -15.72 8.96 -2.09
CA LEU A 154 -14.91 10.15 -2.38
C LEU A 154 -14.31 10.08 -3.79
N PHE A 155 -13.81 8.92 -4.21
CA PHE A 155 -13.32 8.72 -5.57
C PHE A 155 -14.40 8.98 -6.62
N THR A 156 -15.60 8.47 -6.40
CA THR A 156 -16.74 8.65 -7.32
C THR A 156 -17.16 10.11 -7.43
N GLN A 157 -17.09 10.86 -6.33
CA GLN A 157 -17.28 12.32 -6.34
C GLN A 157 -16.21 13.03 -7.19
N ASN A 158 -14.93 12.64 -7.05
CA ASN A 158 -13.83 13.17 -7.87
C ASN A 158 -13.90 12.74 -9.34
N LEU A 159 -14.57 11.64 -9.65
CA LEU A 159 -14.84 11.24 -11.02
C LEU A 159 -15.96 12.10 -11.64
N ALA A 160 -16.99 12.42 -10.85
CA ALA A 160 -18.12 13.24 -11.28
C ALA A 160 -17.74 14.72 -11.44
N ASP A 161 -16.93 15.26 -10.52
CA ASP A 161 -16.26 16.55 -10.64
C ASP A 161 -14.78 16.32 -10.99
N PRO A 162 -14.39 16.38 -12.27
CA PRO A 162 -13.15 15.75 -12.77
C PRO A 162 -11.88 16.22 -12.07
N GLN A 163 -11.42 15.43 -11.11
CA GLN A 163 -10.24 15.71 -10.28
C GLN A 163 -9.36 14.46 -10.14
N ASN A 164 -8.04 14.62 -10.30
CA ASN A 164 -7.10 13.53 -10.07
C ASN A 164 -7.14 13.12 -8.59
N SER A 165 -6.88 11.84 -8.31
CA SER A 165 -7.00 11.29 -6.96
C SER A 165 -5.73 10.59 -6.52
N ILE A 166 -5.37 10.71 -5.23
CA ILE A 166 -4.31 9.91 -4.63
C ILE A 166 -4.85 9.19 -3.41
N PHE A 167 -4.85 7.86 -3.48
CA PHE A 167 -5.20 7.00 -2.36
C PHE A 167 -4.00 6.92 -1.43
N VAL A 168 -4.13 7.52 -0.24
CA VAL A 168 -3.10 7.49 0.80
C VAL A 168 -3.46 6.38 1.78
N ILE A 169 -2.75 5.27 1.65
CA ILE A 169 -3.03 4.01 2.34
C ILE A 169 -2.09 3.88 3.53
N GLU A 170 -2.65 3.84 4.73
CA GLU A 170 -1.95 3.48 5.96
C GLU A 170 -2.16 1.99 6.23
N PRO A 171 -1.13 1.14 6.06
CA PRO A 171 -1.27 -0.31 6.24
C PRO A 171 -1.38 -0.72 7.71
N SER A 172 -2.16 -1.76 7.96
CA SER A 172 -2.31 -2.38 9.28
C SER A 172 -1.14 -3.31 9.61
N ASP A 173 -1.14 -3.87 10.81
CA ASP A 173 -0.16 -4.88 11.22
C ASP A 173 -0.42 -6.26 10.60
N ASP A 174 -1.57 -6.47 9.93
CA ASP A 174 -1.90 -7.75 9.29
C ASP A 174 -1.43 -7.80 7.84
N PHE A 175 -0.51 -8.73 7.57
CA PHE A 175 0.13 -8.88 6.27
C PHE A 175 -0.84 -9.26 5.15
N PHE A 176 -1.76 -10.19 5.40
CA PHE A 176 -2.69 -10.69 4.37
C PHE A 176 -3.85 -9.72 4.13
N LEU A 177 -4.33 -9.06 5.19
CA LEU A 177 -5.35 -8.02 5.08
C LEU A 177 -4.83 -6.87 4.22
N ASN A 178 -3.60 -6.40 4.46
CA ASN A 178 -3.01 -5.35 3.62
C ASN A 178 -3.02 -5.72 2.14
N ILE A 179 -2.62 -6.96 1.81
CA ILE A 179 -2.60 -7.44 0.43
C ILE A 179 -4.00 -7.51 -0.17
N ALA A 180 -4.91 -8.17 0.53
CA ALA A 180 -6.27 -8.36 0.05
C ALA A 180 -7.01 -7.02 -0.12
N SER A 181 -6.83 -6.08 0.82
CA SER A 181 -7.45 -4.76 0.79
C SER A 181 -6.97 -3.91 -0.37
N ILE A 182 -5.65 -3.82 -0.59
CA ILE A 182 -5.08 -3.01 -1.69
C ILE A 182 -5.46 -3.60 -3.04
N GLN A 183 -5.40 -4.93 -3.19
CA GLN A 183 -5.83 -5.61 -4.42
C GLN A 183 -7.34 -5.38 -4.70
N SER A 184 -8.18 -5.49 -3.67
CA SER A 184 -9.61 -5.20 -3.79
C SER A 184 -9.87 -3.77 -4.21
N LEU A 185 -9.20 -2.80 -3.58
CA LEU A 185 -9.28 -1.39 -3.94
C LEU A 185 -8.93 -1.18 -5.42
N GLN A 186 -7.83 -1.75 -5.90
CA GLN A 186 -7.40 -1.61 -7.30
C GLN A 186 -8.41 -2.19 -8.29
N ILE A 187 -9.01 -3.35 -7.98
CA ILE A 187 -10.07 -3.95 -8.81
C ILE A 187 -11.30 -3.04 -8.85
N LEU A 188 -11.74 -2.54 -7.70
CA LEU A 188 -12.92 -1.69 -7.56
C LEU A 188 -12.72 -0.34 -8.29
N VAL A 189 -11.60 0.33 -8.07
CA VAL A 189 -11.25 1.59 -8.76
C VAL A 189 -11.17 1.40 -10.28
N LYS A 190 -10.58 0.29 -10.75
CA LYS A 190 -10.54 -0.03 -12.18
C LYS A 190 -11.93 -0.26 -12.76
N ASN A 191 -12.86 -0.82 -11.98
CA ASN A 191 -14.23 -1.01 -12.45
C ASN A 191 -15.03 0.30 -12.47
N LEU A 192 -14.86 1.17 -11.47
CA LEU A 192 -15.51 2.48 -11.44
C LEU A 192 -15.00 3.40 -12.55
N SER A 193 -13.69 3.41 -12.81
CA SER A 193 -13.07 4.24 -13.86
C SER A 193 -13.47 3.83 -15.29
N LYS A 194 -13.84 2.57 -15.54
CA LYS A 194 -14.38 2.16 -16.86
C LYS A 194 -15.67 2.89 -17.23
N SER A 195 -16.42 3.36 -16.24
CA SER A 195 -17.71 4.02 -16.48
C SER A 195 -17.58 5.48 -16.92
N THR A 196 -16.37 6.06 -16.81
CA THR A 196 -16.13 7.47 -17.10
C THR A 196 -15.30 7.67 -18.37
N PHE A 197 -15.65 8.71 -19.15
CA PHE A 197 -14.94 9.08 -20.39
C PHE A 197 -13.72 9.98 -20.15
N ASN A 198 -13.50 10.41 -18.91
CA ASN A 198 -12.44 11.35 -18.57
C ASN A 198 -11.15 10.60 -18.22
N ASN A 199 -10.04 11.00 -18.84
CA ASN A 199 -8.72 10.44 -18.59
C ASN A 199 -8.11 11.04 -17.31
N LEU A 200 -8.76 10.80 -16.17
CA LEU A 200 -8.32 11.25 -14.86
C LEU A 200 -7.24 10.33 -14.32
N ASP A 201 -6.18 10.92 -13.76
CA ASP A 201 -5.09 10.17 -13.16
C ASP A 201 -5.42 9.81 -11.71
N TYR A 202 -4.99 8.61 -11.30
CA TYR A 202 -5.09 8.18 -9.92
C TYR A 202 -3.88 7.35 -9.50
N GLN A 203 -3.43 7.56 -8.26
CA GLN A 203 -2.25 6.90 -7.72
C GLN A 203 -2.52 6.26 -6.35
N TYR A 204 -1.75 5.22 -6.03
CA TYR A 204 -1.75 4.53 -4.76
C TYR A 204 -0.42 4.77 -4.02
N LEU A 205 -0.47 5.50 -2.92
CA LEU A 205 0.66 5.77 -2.04
C LEU A 205 0.47 5.03 -0.72
N ALA A 206 1.37 4.09 -0.40
CA ALA A 206 1.48 3.55 0.94
C ALA A 206 2.28 4.51 1.82
N LEU A 207 1.65 5.08 2.84
CA LEU A 207 2.30 5.97 3.80
C LEU A 207 2.36 5.31 5.19
N LEU A 208 3.53 4.76 5.52
CA LEU A 208 3.75 4.02 6.75
C LEU A 208 4.15 4.97 7.87
N SER A 209 3.32 5.05 8.90
CA SER A 209 3.57 5.82 10.11
C SER A 209 3.84 4.90 11.30
N HIS A 210 4.61 5.39 12.28
CA HIS A 210 4.92 4.66 13.51
C HIS A 210 4.18 5.29 14.68
N HIS A 211 3.21 4.55 15.21
CA HIS A 211 2.47 4.97 16.39
C HIS A 211 3.23 4.51 17.65
N GLY A 212 3.78 5.47 18.41
CA GLY A 212 4.24 5.25 19.78
C GLY A 212 5.70 5.62 20.04
N HIS A 213 5.90 6.61 20.90
CA HIS A 213 7.22 7.03 21.41
C HIS A 213 7.89 6.01 22.36
N GLN A 214 7.32 4.81 22.55
CA GLN A 214 7.77 3.84 23.56
C GLN A 214 8.18 2.47 23.00
N SER A 215 8.02 2.21 21.70
CA SER A 215 8.47 0.93 21.12
C SER A 215 9.95 0.99 20.74
N PRO A 216 10.76 -0.04 21.02
CA PRO A 216 12.13 -0.14 20.53
C PRO A 216 12.19 0.02 19.01
N ILE A 217 13.20 0.73 18.52
CA ILE A 217 13.36 1.02 17.09
C ILE A 217 13.41 -0.27 16.25
N GLU A 218 13.97 -1.35 16.81
CA GLU A 218 14.07 -2.67 16.19
C GLU A 218 12.69 -3.23 15.85
N LYS A 219 11.72 -3.09 16.77
CA LYS A 219 10.34 -3.53 16.53
C LYS A 219 9.69 -2.72 15.41
N ALA A 220 9.92 -1.41 15.42
CA ALA A 220 9.36 -0.51 14.41
C ALA A 220 9.93 -0.81 13.01
N VAL A 221 11.22 -1.16 12.92
CA VAL A 221 11.87 -1.61 11.67
C VAL A 221 11.26 -2.90 11.14
N ILE A 222 11.05 -3.90 12.01
CA ILE A 222 10.43 -5.17 11.62
C ILE A 222 9.00 -4.94 11.11
N GLN A 223 8.20 -4.17 11.84
CA GLN A 223 6.82 -3.83 11.44
C GLN A 223 6.80 -3.07 10.11
N SER A 224 7.70 -2.10 9.92
CA SER A 224 7.80 -1.34 8.67
C SER A 224 8.17 -2.22 7.49
N THR A 225 9.06 -3.18 7.72
CA THR A 225 9.51 -4.12 6.69
C THR A 225 8.36 -5.02 6.24
N LEU A 226 7.59 -5.58 7.17
CA LEU A 226 6.43 -6.41 6.85
C LEU A 226 5.31 -5.63 6.16
N LYS A 227 5.02 -4.41 6.64
CA LYS A 227 4.04 -3.51 6.00
C LYS A 227 4.47 -3.13 4.59
N ALA A 228 5.72 -2.68 4.40
CA ALA A 228 6.25 -2.32 3.09
C ALA A 228 6.25 -3.51 2.13
N LEU A 229 6.62 -4.70 2.60
CA LEU A 229 6.54 -5.93 1.81
C LEU A 229 5.11 -6.23 1.37
N SER A 230 4.13 -6.13 2.28
CA SER A 230 2.71 -6.35 1.93
C SER A 230 2.22 -5.34 0.88
N CYS A 231 2.59 -4.06 0.99
CA CYS A 231 2.23 -3.04 0.00
C CYS A 231 2.92 -3.27 -1.36
N ALA A 232 4.21 -3.62 -1.36
CA ALA A 232 4.96 -3.90 -2.57
C ALA A 232 4.37 -5.09 -3.35
N ILE A 233 4.05 -6.18 -2.65
CA ILE A 233 3.40 -7.38 -3.23
C ILE A 233 2.02 -7.05 -3.82
N SER A 234 1.36 -6.02 -3.29
CA SER A 234 0.02 -5.62 -3.74
C SER A 234 0.04 -4.78 -5.01
N GLY A 235 1.21 -4.42 -5.55
CA GLY A 235 1.31 -3.60 -6.77
C GLY A 235 0.97 -2.13 -6.53
N ILE A 236 1.36 -1.56 -5.39
CA ILE A 236 1.24 -0.12 -5.09
C ILE A 236 2.18 0.72 -5.97
N ASP A 237 1.87 2.00 -6.19
CA ASP A 237 2.69 2.87 -7.06
C ASP A 237 3.90 3.46 -6.30
N SER A 238 3.70 3.91 -5.07
CA SER A 238 4.76 4.48 -4.22
C SER A 238 4.66 3.97 -2.79
N ILE A 239 5.81 3.81 -2.14
CA ILE A 239 5.90 3.52 -0.70
C ILE A 239 6.70 4.64 -0.06
N ALA A 240 6.19 5.22 1.02
CA ALA A 240 6.92 6.16 1.85
C ALA A 240 6.83 5.72 3.31
N ILE A 241 7.98 5.60 3.98
CA ILE A 241 8.06 5.21 5.37
C ILE A 241 8.53 6.41 6.17
N ARG A 242 7.73 6.84 7.16
CA ARG A 242 8.12 7.95 8.04
C ARG A 242 9.39 7.57 8.80
N PRO A 243 10.38 8.46 8.91
CA PRO A 243 11.57 8.15 9.68
C PRO A 243 11.25 8.09 11.18
N TYR A 244 11.85 7.16 11.90
CA TYR A 244 11.69 6.99 13.37
C TYR A 244 12.23 8.19 14.18
N SER A 245 13.04 9.03 13.55
CA SER A 245 13.61 10.27 14.10
C SER A 245 14.10 11.13 12.93
N ASP A 246 14.34 12.42 13.15
CA ASP A 246 14.83 13.32 12.08
C ASP A 246 16.30 13.07 11.66
N SER A 247 16.97 12.10 12.29
CA SER A 247 18.36 11.75 11.98
C SER A 247 18.53 11.13 10.59
N GLU A 248 19.68 11.39 9.96
CA GLU A 248 20.05 10.76 8.68
C GLU A 248 20.05 9.23 8.77
N SER A 249 20.52 8.66 9.88
CA SER A 249 20.53 7.21 10.11
C SER A 249 19.14 6.62 10.01
N SER A 250 18.13 7.28 10.58
CA SER A 250 16.75 6.84 10.55
C SER A 250 16.16 6.87 9.13
N ARG A 251 16.40 7.98 8.41
CA ARG A 251 16.01 8.12 6.99
C ARG A 251 16.68 7.07 6.11
N ARG A 252 17.95 6.77 6.37
CA ARG A 252 18.69 5.72 5.66
C ARG A 252 18.07 4.35 5.91
N ILE A 253 17.66 4.03 7.15
CA ILE A 253 17.00 2.77 7.47
C ILE A 253 15.69 2.65 6.67
N THR A 254 14.83 3.67 6.72
CA THR A 254 13.52 3.63 6.04
C THR A 254 13.65 3.50 4.52
N ARG A 255 14.61 4.20 3.91
CA ARG A 255 14.91 4.05 2.48
C ARG A 255 15.48 2.67 2.14
N ASN A 256 16.40 2.18 2.98
CA ASN A 256 17.04 0.90 2.75
C ASN A 256 16.08 -0.30 2.87
N ILE A 257 15.05 -0.23 3.71
CA ILE A 257 13.98 -1.25 3.73
C ILE A 257 13.42 -1.42 2.32
N GLN A 258 13.09 -0.32 1.64
CA GLN A 258 12.51 -0.35 0.30
C GLN A 258 13.51 -0.84 -0.75
N HIS A 259 14.76 -0.36 -0.68
CA HIS A 259 15.86 -0.80 -1.54
C HIS A 259 16.14 -2.30 -1.44
N ILE A 260 16.21 -2.85 -0.23
CA ILE A 260 16.45 -4.28 0.00
C ILE A 260 15.29 -5.10 -0.57
N LEU A 261 14.05 -4.69 -0.29
CA LEU A 261 12.86 -5.33 -0.86
C LEU A 261 12.91 -5.33 -2.39
N LYS A 262 13.32 -4.23 -3.03
CA LYS A 262 13.36 -4.10 -4.49
C LYS A 262 14.54 -4.87 -5.12
N MET A 263 15.75 -4.66 -4.60
CA MET A 263 17.00 -5.09 -5.26
C MET A 263 17.45 -6.49 -4.85
N GLU A 264 17.31 -6.85 -3.57
CA GLU A 264 17.81 -8.13 -3.06
C GLU A 264 16.78 -9.24 -3.21
N THR A 265 15.52 -8.96 -2.87
CA THR A 265 14.46 -9.97 -2.98
C THR A 265 13.94 -10.13 -4.41
N LYS A 266 14.13 -9.11 -5.26
CA LYS A 266 13.64 -9.06 -6.66
C LYS A 266 12.13 -9.34 -6.79
N ILE A 267 11.36 -9.01 -5.76
CA ILE A 267 9.92 -9.31 -5.72
C ILE A 267 9.13 -8.60 -6.82
N ASN A 268 9.63 -7.45 -7.28
CA ASN A 268 9.11 -6.70 -8.42
C ASN A 268 9.34 -7.38 -9.80
N LYS A 269 10.09 -8.49 -9.87
CA LYS A 269 10.33 -9.22 -11.13
C LYS A 269 9.33 -10.33 -11.40
N SER A 270 8.54 -10.74 -10.40
CA SER A 270 7.44 -11.68 -10.59
C SER A 270 6.17 -10.89 -10.86
N LEU A 271 5.60 -11.02 -12.07
CA LEU A 271 4.40 -10.27 -12.45
C LEU A 271 3.17 -10.67 -11.62
N HIS A 272 3.00 -11.96 -11.34
CA HIS A 272 1.78 -12.49 -10.72
C HIS A 272 2.05 -13.53 -9.61
N PRO A 273 2.78 -13.20 -8.54
CA PRO A 273 3.09 -14.17 -7.48
C PRO A 273 1.88 -14.61 -6.66
N LEU A 274 0.74 -13.91 -6.78
CA LEU A 274 -0.47 -14.17 -6.01
C LEU A 274 -1.50 -15.04 -6.75
N GLU A 275 -1.30 -15.31 -8.04
CA GLU A 275 -2.29 -15.97 -8.91
C GLU A 275 -2.74 -17.35 -8.42
N ASN A 276 -1.92 -18.07 -7.65
CA ASN A 276 -2.26 -19.40 -7.12
C ASN A 276 -2.46 -19.40 -5.59
N ASN A 277 -2.62 -18.23 -4.98
CA ASN A 277 -2.89 -18.11 -3.55
C ASN A 277 -4.40 -18.18 -3.28
N TYR A 278 -4.89 -19.35 -2.87
CA TYR A 278 -6.32 -19.57 -2.63
C TYR A 278 -6.88 -18.72 -1.49
N LEU A 279 -6.10 -18.49 -0.42
CA LEU A 279 -6.50 -17.62 0.70
C LEU A 279 -6.77 -16.20 0.20
N LEU A 280 -5.79 -15.59 -0.47
CA LEU A 280 -5.91 -14.21 -0.95
C LEU A 280 -7.02 -14.06 -1.99
N LYS A 281 -7.23 -15.05 -2.85
CA LYS A 281 -8.37 -15.05 -3.79
C LYS A 281 -9.70 -14.97 -3.05
N ASN A 282 -9.89 -15.77 -1.99
CA ASN A 282 -11.12 -15.73 -1.20
C ASN A 282 -11.28 -14.40 -0.45
N MET A 283 -10.20 -13.89 0.16
CA MET A 283 -10.25 -12.60 0.85
C MET A 283 -10.62 -11.46 -0.11
N VAL A 284 -9.95 -11.35 -1.25
CA VAL A 284 -10.23 -10.31 -2.25
C VAL A 284 -11.65 -10.42 -2.79
N GLN A 285 -12.10 -11.62 -3.11
CA GLN A 285 -13.48 -11.85 -3.59
C GLN A 285 -14.51 -11.40 -2.54
N SER A 286 -14.32 -11.79 -1.28
CA SER A 286 -15.21 -11.43 -0.17
C SER A 286 -15.26 -9.92 0.04
N ILE A 287 -14.09 -9.26 0.10
CA ILE A 287 -14.01 -7.79 0.25
C ILE A 287 -14.71 -7.10 -0.91
N CYS A 288 -14.39 -7.47 -2.15
CA CYS A 288 -14.98 -6.85 -3.34
C CYS A 288 -16.51 -7.00 -3.35
N GLN A 289 -17.04 -8.19 -3.04
CA GLN A 289 -18.49 -8.41 -3.01
C GLN A 289 -19.20 -7.57 -1.97
N LYS A 290 -18.64 -7.50 -0.74
CA LYS A 290 -19.23 -6.70 0.34
C LYS A 290 -19.20 -5.22 0.02
N VAL A 291 -18.03 -4.70 -0.35
CA VAL A 291 -17.87 -3.28 -0.71
C VAL A 291 -18.78 -2.92 -1.88
N TRP A 292 -18.87 -3.75 -2.92
CA TRP A 292 -19.74 -3.48 -4.07
C TRP A 292 -21.23 -3.51 -3.73
N SER A 293 -21.65 -4.24 -2.70
CA SER A 293 -23.04 -4.24 -2.25
C SER A 293 -23.45 -3.01 -1.44
N GLU A 294 -22.46 -2.27 -0.93
CA GLU A 294 -22.63 -1.07 -0.10
C GLU A 294 -22.30 0.24 -0.83
N LEU A 295 -21.75 0.16 -2.05
CA LEU A 295 -21.55 1.28 -2.98
C LEU A 295 -22.83 1.63 -3.72
#